data_AF-A0A8X7XIF2-F1
#
_entry.id   AF-A0A8X7XIF2-F1
#
_cell.length_a   1.000
_cell.length_b   1.000
_cell.length_c   1.000
_cell.angle_alpha   90.00
_cell.angle_beta   90.00
_cell.angle_gamma   90.00
#
_symmetry.space_group_name_H-M   'P 1'
#
loop_
_entity.id
_entity.type
_entity.pdbx_description
1 polymer ?
#
loop_
_entity_poly.entity_id
_entity_poly.type
_entity_poly.pdbx_seq_one_letter_code
_entity_poly.pdbx_strand_id
1 'polypeptide(L)'
;MQRKVTQKIREQEMRKVDKAQKIMKQLEKEMAELRRRDSEMTKLLETDDRKVTTTDYFHKTCEPVEVTLLKRMSSPPVSPRVIRLLEWYETPSDFLLVLERPTPCINLLDFLYQFGGILDELVAKGIFRQMVQAVQQCHSHGVFHGDLKLNNFLVQIDTQEVKLIDFGCGALLAEAAINGRIGTRVHSPPEYLESREIEAMPSNVWALGLMLYFMVFGGRPFRNPEDCLVEGNLHIFNTVSKGKPPCRL
;
A
#
# COMPACT_ATOMS: atom_id res chain seq x y z
N MET A 1 23.42 -28.20 0.94
CA MET A 1 23.75 -27.02 0.10
C MET A 1 22.81 -25.83 0.37
N GLN A 2 21.49 -26.04 0.48
CA GLN A 2 20.48 -25.00 0.76
C GLN A 2 20.71 -24.17 2.04
N ARG A 3 21.08 -24.78 3.18
CA ARG A 3 21.32 -24.06 4.45
C ARG A 3 22.42 -22.97 4.37
N LYS A 4 23.47 -23.20 3.57
CA LYS A 4 24.57 -22.23 3.39
C LYS A 4 24.17 -21.04 2.50
N VAL A 5 23.27 -21.27 1.54
CA VAL A 5 22.73 -20.21 0.67
C VAL A 5 21.79 -19.31 1.47
N THR A 6 20.88 -19.89 2.27
CA THR A 6 19.97 -19.13 3.14
C THR A 6 20.72 -18.30 4.19
N GLN A 7 21.83 -18.82 4.73
CA GLN A 7 22.65 -18.09 5.69
C GLN A 7 23.37 -16.90 5.05
N LYS A 8 23.91 -17.06 3.83
CA LYS A 8 24.53 -15.94 3.08
C LYS A 8 23.53 -14.85 2.73
N ILE A 9 22.30 -15.21 2.36
CA ILE A 9 21.23 -14.23 2.07
C ILE A 9 20.90 -13.44 3.34
N ARG A 10 20.71 -14.12 4.48
CA ARG A 10 20.47 -13.46 5.78
C ARG A 10 21.60 -12.53 6.18
N GLU A 11 22.86 -12.92 5.99
CA GLU A 11 24.01 -12.06 6.28
C GLU A 11 24.06 -10.83 5.37
N GLN A 12 23.73 -10.97 4.08
CA GLN A 12 23.63 -9.83 3.16
C GLN A 12 22.48 -8.88 3.51
N GLU A 13 21.33 -9.41 3.91
CA GLU A 13 20.20 -8.60 4.37
C GLU A 13 20.54 -7.86 5.66
N MET A 14 21.17 -8.53 6.62
CA MET A 14 21.62 -7.92 7.88
C MET A 14 22.61 -6.79 7.64
N ARG A 15 23.55 -6.94 6.68
CA ARG A 15 24.46 -5.86 6.27
C ARG A 15 23.75 -4.68 5.61
N LYS A 16 22.68 -4.93 4.85
CA LYS A 16 21.85 -3.85 4.27
C LYS A 16 21.09 -3.09 5.36
N VAL A 17 20.56 -3.81 6.35
CA VAL A 17 19.89 -3.22 7.53
C VAL A 17 20.87 -2.39 8.35
N ASP A 18 22.06 -2.90 8.65
CA ASP A 18 23.11 -2.13 9.35
C ASP A 18 23.50 -0.85 8.60
N LYS A 19 23.60 -0.93 7.27
CA LYS A 19 23.91 0.23 6.43
C LYS A 19 22.77 1.26 6.47
N ALA A 20 21.51 0.81 6.41
CA ALA A 20 20.34 1.67 6.54
C ALA A 20 20.28 2.34 7.93
N GLN A 21 20.54 1.59 9.00
CA GLN A 21 20.60 2.14 10.36
C GLN A 21 21.71 3.17 10.54
N LYS A 22 22.88 2.98 9.91
CA LYS A 22 23.95 3.99 9.90
C LYS A 22 23.55 5.27 9.15
N ILE A 23 22.87 5.14 8.02
CA ILE A 23 22.35 6.29 7.27
C ILE A 23 21.29 7.03 8.08
N MET A 24 20.38 6.31 8.76
CA MET A 24 19.36 6.92 9.62
C MET A 24 19.99 7.66 10.81
N LYS A 25 20.97 7.08 11.51
CA LYS A 25 21.70 7.79 12.59
C LYS A 25 22.42 9.04 12.10
N GLN A 26 22.94 9.01 10.88
CA GLN A 26 23.58 10.17 10.26
C GLN A 26 22.55 11.26 9.95
N LEU A 27 21.40 10.89 9.37
CA LEU A 27 20.28 11.80 9.10
C LEU A 27 19.72 12.40 10.40
N GLU A 28 19.55 11.61 11.46
CA GLU A 28 19.12 12.09 12.79
C GLU A 28 20.05 13.16 13.34
N LYS A 29 21.37 12.96 13.21
CA LYS A 29 22.38 13.92 13.65
C LYS A 29 22.32 15.22 12.84
N GLU A 30 22.20 15.12 11.52
CA GLU A 30 22.06 16.28 10.63
C GLU A 30 20.77 17.06 10.91
N MET A 31 19.66 16.37 11.14
CA MET A 31 18.39 16.99 11.55
C MET A 31 18.47 17.67 12.92
N ALA A 32 19.21 17.10 13.88
CA ALA A 32 19.43 17.71 15.19
C ALA A 32 20.29 18.99 15.09
N GLU A 33 21.25 19.04 14.17
CA GLU A 33 22.06 20.23 13.89
C GLU A 33 21.27 21.33 13.17
N LEU A 34 20.34 20.95 12.27
CA LEU A 34 19.36 21.88 11.68
C LEU A 34 18.43 22.47 12.74
N ARG A 35 17.93 21.65 13.68
CA ARG A 35 17.11 22.12 14.81
C ARG A 35 17.82 23.12 15.72
N ARG A 36 19.13 22.92 15.98
CA ARG A 36 19.92 23.91 16.74
C ARG A 36 19.97 25.26 16.02
N ARG A 37 20.16 25.25 14.70
CA ARG A 37 20.20 26.46 13.87
C ARG A 37 18.85 27.17 13.81
N ASP A 38 17.75 26.44 13.65
CA ASP A 38 16.40 27.03 13.65
C ASP A 38 16.00 27.58 15.02
N SER A 39 16.42 26.93 16.12
CA SER A 39 16.20 27.44 17.48
C SER A 39 17.00 28.72 17.76
N GLU A 40 18.22 28.85 17.23
CA GLU A 40 18.98 30.11 17.28
C GLU A 40 18.34 31.21 16.42
N MET A 41 17.82 30.87 15.23
CA MET A 41 17.06 31.80 14.38
C MET A 41 15.77 32.29 15.06
N THR A 42 15.06 31.40 15.76
CA THR A 42 13.82 31.75 16.48
C THR A 42 14.12 32.68 17.66
N LYS A 43 15.23 32.45 18.39
CA LYS A 43 15.70 33.37 19.45
C LYS A 43 16.14 34.73 18.93
N LEU A 44 16.63 34.82 17.69
CA LEU A 44 16.95 36.08 17.02
C LEU A 44 15.70 36.85 16.57
N LEU A 45 14.56 36.17 16.41
CA LEU A 45 13.27 36.80 16.09
C LEU A 45 12.47 37.21 17.34
N GLU A 46 12.77 36.64 18.51
CA GLU A 46 12.18 37.04 19.80
C GLU A 46 12.66 38.41 20.33
N THR A 47 13.64 39.06 19.68
CA THR A 47 14.08 40.41 20.05
C THR A 47 13.27 41.55 19.41
N ASP A 48 12.26 41.24 18.60
CA ASP A 48 11.36 42.26 18.04
C ASP A 48 10.02 42.26 18.82
N ASP A 49 9.82 43.33 19.58
CA ASP A 49 8.71 43.55 20.50
C ASP A 49 7.35 43.45 19.80
N ARG A 50 6.69 42.29 19.88
CA ARG A 50 5.23 42.12 19.81
C ARG A 50 4.82 40.76 20.36
N LYS A 51 4.20 40.78 21.54
CA LYS A 51 3.54 39.67 22.26
C LYS A 51 2.91 38.64 21.32
N VAL A 52 3.58 37.50 21.13
CA VAL A 52 2.92 36.27 20.66
C VAL A 52 2.59 35.45 21.90
N THR A 53 1.30 35.32 22.15
CA THR A 53 0.73 34.51 23.21
C THR A 53 1.14 33.06 22.97
N THR A 54 1.85 32.46 23.93
CA THR A 54 2.19 31.04 23.97
C THR A 54 0.90 30.24 23.87
N THR A 55 0.57 29.84 22.64
CA THR A 55 -0.51 28.90 22.38
C THR A 55 0.08 27.54 22.71
N ASP A 56 -0.54 26.85 23.67
CA ASP A 56 -0.24 25.50 24.10
C ASP A 56 0.14 24.58 22.93
N TYR A 57 1.44 24.36 22.72
CA TYR A 57 1.98 23.28 21.89
C TYR A 57 1.85 21.95 22.66
N PHE A 58 0.62 21.56 23.00
CA PHE A 58 0.31 20.14 23.15
C PHE A 58 0.15 19.56 21.74
N HIS A 59 1.28 19.36 21.04
CA HIS A 59 1.32 18.39 19.95
C HIS A 59 1.14 17.01 20.57
N LYS A 60 -0.11 16.64 20.82
CA LYS A 60 -0.51 15.26 20.96
C LYS A 60 -0.34 14.68 19.56
N THR A 61 0.82 14.11 19.30
CA THR A 61 1.15 13.54 17.99
C THR A 61 0.12 12.45 17.70
N CYS A 62 -0.76 12.71 16.73
CA CYS A 62 -1.75 11.74 16.31
C CYS A 62 -1.01 10.79 15.37
N GLU A 63 -0.80 9.55 15.82
CA GLU A 63 -0.18 8.52 14.99
C GLU A 63 -0.90 8.46 13.62
N PRO A 64 -0.15 8.48 12.49
CA PRO A 64 -0.78 8.42 11.18
C PRO A 64 -1.64 7.17 11.05
N VAL A 65 -2.77 7.29 10.34
CA VAL A 65 -3.66 6.15 10.09
C VAL A 65 -2.90 4.98 9.48
N GLU A 66 -2.02 5.22 8.51
CA GLU A 66 -1.24 4.17 7.87
C GLU A 66 -0.36 3.39 8.86
N VAL A 67 0.32 4.09 9.77
CA VAL A 67 1.14 3.45 10.82
C VAL A 67 0.26 2.60 11.73
N THR A 68 -0.88 3.14 12.15
CA THR A 68 -1.84 2.43 13.01
C THR A 68 -2.32 1.13 12.35
N LEU A 69 -2.70 1.20 11.08
CA LEU A 69 -3.20 0.04 10.32
C LEU A 69 -2.10 -0.98 10.05
N LEU A 70 -0.89 -0.54 9.68
CA LEU A 70 0.23 -1.45 9.45
C LEU A 70 0.71 -2.15 10.74
N LYS A 71 0.68 -1.46 11.89
CA LYS A 71 0.90 -2.12 13.20
C LYS A 71 -0.15 -3.19 13.46
N ARG A 72 -1.43 -2.89 13.18
CA ARG A 72 -2.52 -3.84 13.31
C ARG A 72 -2.31 -5.07 12.41
N MET A 73 -1.87 -4.87 11.18
CA MET A 73 -1.54 -5.95 10.23
C MET A 73 -0.29 -6.75 10.60
N SER A 74 0.60 -6.17 11.42
CA SER A 74 1.80 -6.83 11.92
C SER A 74 1.55 -7.65 13.19
N SER A 75 0.31 -7.65 13.70
CA SER A 75 -0.10 -8.49 14.83
C SER A 75 -0.33 -9.94 14.40
N PRO A 76 -0.13 -10.94 15.29
CA PRO A 76 -0.46 -12.33 14.99
C PRO A 76 -1.97 -12.54 14.74
N PRO A 77 -2.35 -13.40 13.77
CA PRO A 77 -1.48 -14.13 12.85
C PRO A 77 -0.93 -13.22 11.74
N VAL A 78 0.40 -13.17 11.60
CA VAL A 78 1.06 -12.29 10.62
C VAL A 78 0.88 -12.87 9.22
N SER A 79 0.33 -12.05 8.30
CA SER A 79 0.13 -12.45 6.91
C SER A 79 1.41 -12.29 6.09
N PRO A 80 1.85 -13.31 5.31
CA PRO A 80 2.93 -13.13 4.36
C PRO A 80 2.50 -12.30 3.13
N ARG A 81 1.20 -12.03 2.96
CA ARG A 81 0.61 -11.35 1.79
C ARG A 81 0.39 -9.85 1.99
N VAL A 82 0.82 -9.29 3.11
CA VAL A 82 0.74 -7.86 3.42
C VAL A 82 2.14 -7.39 3.78
N ILE A 83 2.49 -6.18 3.34
CA ILE A 83 3.80 -5.59 3.63
C ILE A 83 3.92 -5.33 5.13
N ARG A 84 5.01 -5.81 5.72
CA ARG A 84 5.27 -5.64 7.16
C ARG A 84 5.92 -4.30 7.43
N LEU A 85 5.37 -3.57 8.41
CA LEU A 85 6.04 -2.44 9.03
C LEU A 85 7.11 -2.95 9.98
N LEU A 86 8.35 -2.55 9.75
CA LEU A 86 9.48 -2.89 10.60
C LEU A 86 9.62 -1.85 11.71
N GLU A 87 9.69 -0.59 11.31
CA GLU A 87 9.86 0.57 12.18
C GLU A 87 9.20 1.80 11.55
N TRP A 88 8.94 2.83 12.35
CA TRP A 88 8.49 4.13 11.85
C TRP A 88 9.08 5.23 12.74
N TYR A 89 9.25 6.41 12.16
CA TYR A 89 9.80 7.58 12.83
C TYR A 89 8.94 8.80 12.53
N GLU A 90 8.80 9.67 13.52
CA GLU A 90 8.20 10.98 13.37
C GLU A 90 9.30 12.03 13.15
N THR A 91 9.09 12.90 12.17
CA THR A 91 9.94 14.06 11.89
C THR A 91 9.14 15.35 12.13
N PRO A 92 9.76 16.54 12.16
CA PRO A 92 9.02 17.79 12.40
C PRO A 92 7.91 18.07 11.38
N SER A 93 8.05 17.59 10.13
CA SER A 93 7.10 17.83 9.04
C SER A 93 6.38 16.57 8.56
N ASP A 94 6.98 15.39 8.73
CA ASP A 94 6.58 14.17 8.04
C ASP A 94 6.75 12.92 8.91
N PHE A 95 6.30 11.78 8.39
CA PHE A 95 6.52 10.45 8.97
C PHE A 95 7.34 9.58 8.03
N LEU A 96 8.29 8.82 8.58
CA LEU A 96 9.10 7.87 7.85
C LEU A 96 8.67 6.45 8.20
N LEU A 97 8.32 5.64 7.20
CA LEU A 97 7.99 4.23 7.37
C LEU A 97 9.13 3.35 6.87
N VAL A 98 9.62 2.46 7.72
CA VAL A 98 10.57 1.41 7.36
C VAL A 98 9.79 0.12 7.15
N LEU A 99 9.62 -0.24 5.88
CA LEU A 99 8.83 -1.40 5.46
C LEU A 99 9.75 -2.56 5.04
N GLU A 100 9.25 -3.79 5.13
CA GLU A 100 9.90 -4.91 4.45
C GLU A 100 9.94 -4.64 2.94
N ARG A 101 10.93 -5.21 2.23
CA ARG A 101 11.06 -5.05 0.78
C ARG A 101 11.40 -6.38 0.12
N PRO A 102 10.44 -7.02 -0.57
CA PRO A 102 10.75 -8.14 -1.45
C PRO A 102 11.74 -7.69 -2.54
N THR A 103 12.69 -8.54 -2.91
CA THR A 103 13.62 -8.23 -4.01
C THR A 103 13.94 -9.48 -4.84
N PRO A 104 14.00 -9.37 -6.18
CA PRO A 104 13.50 -8.26 -7.00
C PRO A 104 11.96 -8.24 -7.04
N CYS A 105 11.35 -7.06 -6.95
CA CYS A 105 9.90 -6.90 -7.06
C CYS A 105 9.51 -5.66 -7.87
N ILE A 106 8.31 -5.71 -8.45
CA ILE A 106 7.64 -4.60 -9.13
C ILE A 106 6.16 -4.59 -8.72
N ASN A 107 5.44 -3.50 -8.97
CA ASN A 107 3.99 -3.52 -8.76
C ASN A 107 3.29 -4.38 -9.84
N LEU A 108 2.09 -4.88 -9.54
CA LEU A 108 1.37 -5.82 -10.39
C LEU A 108 0.93 -5.19 -11.71
N LEU A 109 0.73 -3.87 -11.77
CA LEU A 109 0.44 -3.18 -13.03
C LEU A 109 1.65 -3.22 -13.97
N ASP A 110 2.84 -2.91 -13.46
CA ASP A 110 4.08 -3.00 -14.24
C ASP A 110 4.40 -4.45 -14.62
N PHE A 111 4.14 -5.39 -13.71
CA PHE A 111 4.24 -6.82 -14.01
C PHE A 111 3.33 -7.19 -15.17
N LEU A 112 2.05 -6.80 -15.15
CA LEU A 112 1.11 -7.04 -16.24
C LEU A 112 1.63 -6.49 -17.57
N TYR A 113 2.17 -5.27 -17.60
CA TYR A 113 2.71 -4.67 -18.81
C TYR A 113 3.98 -5.35 -19.33
N GLN A 114 4.82 -5.88 -18.43
CA GLN A 114 5.93 -6.72 -18.86
C GLN A 114 5.46 -7.96 -19.61
N PHE A 115 4.26 -8.48 -19.34
CA PHE A 115 3.63 -9.59 -20.07
C PHE A 115 2.65 -9.12 -21.17
N GLY A 116 2.92 -7.98 -21.80
CA GLY A 116 2.14 -7.48 -22.93
C GLY A 116 0.72 -7.01 -22.57
N GLY A 117 0.47 -6.77 -21.29
CA GLY A 117 -0.79 -6.23 -20.79
C GLY A 117 -1.85 -7.29 -20.48
N ILE A 118 -1.61 -8.58 -20.73
CA ILE A 118 -2.58 -9.65 -20.48
C ILE A 118 -1.85 -10.85 -19.88
N LEU A 119 -2.33 -11.35 -18.74
CA LEU A 119 -1.81 -12.56 -18.11
C LEU A 119 -2.51 -13.81 -18.61
N ASP A 120 -1.75 -14.90 -18.64
CA ASP A 120 -2.31 -16.25 -18.75
C ASP A 120 -3.17 -16.55 -17.52
N GLU A 121 -4.31 -17.23 -17.72
CA GLU A 121 -5.27 -17.49 -16.64
C GLU A 121 -4.68 -18.27 -15.46
N LEU A 122 -3.72 -19.17 -15.70
CA LEU A 122 -3.09 -19.93 -14.62
C LEU A 122 -2.24 -19.00 -13.73
N VAL A 123 -1.52 -18.07 -14.35
CA VAL A 123 -0.74 -17.04 -13.66
C VAL A 123 -1.67 -16.07 -12.94
N ALA A 124 -2.69 -15.55 -13.63
CA ALA A 124 -3.69 -14.65 -13.06
C ALA A 124 -4.40 -15.29 -11.85
N LYS A 125 -4.79 -16.56 -11.94
CA LYS A 125 -5.40 -17.32 -10.83
C LYS A 125 -4.45 -17.44 -9.64
N GLY A 126 -3.17 -17.71 -9.88
CA GLY A 126 -2.15 -17.83 -8.84
C GLY A 126 -1.94 -16.52 -8.08
N ILE A 127 -1.86 -15.40 -8.80
CA ILE A 127 -1.74 -14.04 -8.26
C ILE A 127 -3.02 -13.64 -7.54
N PHE A 128 -4.18 -13.80 -8.19
CA PHE A 128 -5.47 -13.39 -7.65
C PHE A 128 -5.81 -14.11 -6.34
N ARG A 129 -5.50 -15.42 -6.23
CA ARG A 129 -5.65 -16.16 -4.98
C ARG A 129 -4.86 -15.51 -3.84
N GLN A 130 -3.66 -15.03 -4.09
CA GLN A 130 -2.83 -14.38 -3.08
C GLN A 130 -3.35 -12.97 -2.73
N MET A 131 -3.89 -12.23 -3.71
CA MET A 131 -4.57 -10.95 -3.46
C MET A 131 -5.78 -11.14 -2.55
N VAL A 132 -6.63 -12.14 -2.82
CA VAL A 132 -7.77 -12.50 -1.98
C VAL A 132 -7.31 -12.86 -0.56
N GLN A 133 -6.22 -13.63 -0.42
CA GLN A 133 -5.64 -13.94 0.88
C GLN A 133 -5.17 -12.68 1.64
N ALA A 134 -4.57 -11.71 0.94
CA ALA A 134 -4.17 -10.43 1.56
C ALA A 134 -5.39 -9.67 2.11
N VAL A 135 -6.44 -9.54 1.29
CA VAL A 135 -7.67 -8.82 1.66
C VAL A 135 -8.43 -9.53 2.79
N GLN A 136 -8.51 -10.86 2.76
CA GLN A 136 -9.08 -11.65 3.85
C GLN A 136 -8.34 -11.42 5.17
N GLN A 137 -7.00 -11.32 5.11
CA GLN A 137 -6.19 -11.04 6.29
C GLN A 137 -6.39 -9.61 6.80
N CYS A 138 -6.53 -8.61 5.93
CA CYS A 138 -6.92 -7.26 6.34
C CYS A 138 -8.26 -7.29 7.09
N HIS A 139 -9.26 -7.95 6.51
CA HIS A 139 -10.58 -8.07 7.11
C HIS A 139 -10.55 -8.76 8.48
N SER A 140 -9.80 -9.86 8.62
CA SER A 140 -9.69 -10.57 9.91
C SER A 140 -9.00 -9.75 11.00
N HIS A 141 -8.18 -8.77 10.61
CA HIS A 141 -7.55 -7.81 11.53
C HIS A 141 -8.42 -6.58 11.81
N GLY A 142 -9.63 -6.52 11.25
CA GLY A 142 -10.50 -5.37 11.40
C GLY A 142 -10.03 -4.18 10.56
N VAL A 143 -9.31 -4.41 9.46
CA VAL A 143 -8.75 -3.36 8.59
C VAL A 143 -9.46 -3.35 7.23
N PHE A 144 -9.95 -2.18 6.84
CA PHE A 144 -10.36 -1.87 5.47
C PHE A 144 -9.22 -1.15 4.75
N HIS A 145 -8.83 -1.63 3.57
CA HIS A 145 -7.73 -1.03 2.82
C HIS A 145 -8.11 0.28 2.13
N GLY A 146 -9.33 0.40 1.60
CA GLY A 146 -9.85 1.63 0.97
C GLY A 146 -9.30 1.97 -0.41
N ASP A 147 -8.15 1.41 -0.83
CA ASP A 147 -7.56 1.68 -2.14
C ASP A 147 -6.98 0.45 -2.85
N LEU A 148 -7.80 -0.58 -3.06
CA LEU A 148 -7.38 -1.77 -3.80
C LEU A 148 -7.21 -1.45 -5.29
N LYS A 149 -5.97 -1.58 -5.79
CA LYS A 149 -5.59 -1.38 -7.19
C LYS A 149 -4.34 -2.18 -7.51
N LEU A 150 -4.10 -2.48 -8.79
CA LEU A 150 -2.93 -3.25 -9.23
C LEU A 150 -1.60 -2.63 -8.76
N ASN A 151 -1.50 -1.30 -8.71
CA ASN A 151 -0.31 -0.60 -8.21
C ASN A 151 0.02 -0.90 -6.74
N ASN A 152 -1.01 -1.24 -5.94
CA ASN A 152 -0.86 -1.49 -4.50
C ASN A 152 -0.59 -2.97 -4.18
N PHE A 153 -0.31 -3.78 -5.21
CA PHE A 153 0.20 -5.14 -5.03
C PHE A 153 1.61 -5.22 -5.61
N LEU A 154 2.59 -5.60 -4.78
CA LEU A 154 3.92 -5.96 -5.22
C LEU A 154 3.94 -7.44 -5.64
N VAL A 155 4.64 -7.73 -6.71
CA VAL A 155 4.92 -9.08 -7.22
C VAL A 155 6.43 -9.28 -7.22
N GLN A 156 6.89 -10.34 -6.53
CA GLN A 156 8.27 -10.77 -6.64
C GLN A 156 8.48 -11.50 -7.97
N ILE A 157 9.47 -11.07 -8.76
CA ILE A 157 9.61 -11.48 -10.17
C ILE A 157 9.85 -12.99 -10.29
N ASP A 158 10.70 -13.54 -9.42
CA ASP A 158 11.14 -14.94 -9.52
C ASP A 158 10.10 -15.94 -8.97
N THR A 159 9.32 -15.55 -7.96
CA THR A 159 8.43 -16.45 -7.21
C THR A 159 6.95 -16.18 -7.46
N GLN A 160 6.61 -15.03 -8.04
CA GLN A 160 5.25 -14.51 -8.17
C GLN A 160 4.52 -14.39 -6.81
N GLU A 161 5.27 -14.23 -5.73
CA GLU A 161 4.70 -13.92 -4.42
C GLU A 161 4.14 -12.50 -4.42
N VAL A 162 2.91 -12.37 -3.91
CA VAL A 162 2.17 -11.11 -3.89
C VAL A 162 2.11 -10.53 -2.48
N LYS A 163 2.35 -9.21 -2.35
CA LYS A 163 2.15 -8.46 -1.12
C LYS A 163 1.37 -7.17 -1.36
N LEU A 164 0.34 -6.93 -0.55
CA LEU A 164 -0.42 -5.69 -0.49
C LEU A 164 0.38 -4.60 0.24
N ILE A 165 0.40 -3.39 -0.32
CA ILE A 165 1.07 -2.19 0.21
C ILE A 165 0.09 -1.01 0.27
N ASP A 166 0.53 0.11 0.88
CA ASP A 166 -0.14 1.43 0.84
C ASP A 166 -1.50 1.46 1.56
N PHE A 167 -1.45 1.60 2.89
CA PHE A 167 -2.63 1.68 3.75
C PHE A 167 -3.05 3.14 4.02
N GLY A 168 -2.58 4.11 3.22
CA GLY A 168 -2.84 5.53 3.44
C GLY A 168 -4.32 5.93 3.36
N CYS A 169 -5.13 5.17 2.61
CA CYS A 169 -6.58 5.38 2.49
C CYS A 169 -7.41 4.48 3.40
N GLY A 170 -6.77 3.67 4.25
CA GLY A 170 -7.45 2.64 5.01
C GLY A 170 -8.24 3.14 6.22
N ALA A 171 -8.98 2.22 6.84
CA ALA A 171 -9.76 2.44 8.05
C ALA A 171 -9.80 1.19 8.94
N LEU A 172 -10.16 1.38 10.20
CA LEU A 172 -10.60 0.26 11.05
C LEU A 172 -12.08 -0.03 10.79
N LEU A 173 -12.44 -1.30 10.65
CA LEU A 173 -13.83 -1.73 10.41
C LEU A 173 -14.79 -1.41 11.56
N ALA A 174 -14.25 -1.23 12.76
CA ALA A 174 -15.03 -0.81 13.93
C ALA A 174 -15.38 0.69 13.91
N GLU A 175 -14.75 1.48 13.03
CA GLU A 175 -15.10 2.89 12.85
C GLU A 175 -16.38 2.99 12.01
N ALA A 176 -17.39 3.72 12.52
CA ALA A 176 -18.72 3.82 11.94
C ALA A 176 -18.76 4.48 10.54
N ALA A 177 -17.64 5.02 10.05
CA ALA A 177 -17.57 5.73 8.78
C ALA A 177 -16.36 5.30 7.95
N ILE A 178 -16.47 4.13 7.30
CA ILE A 178 -15.69 3.85 6.09
C ILE A 178 -16.17 4.69 4.89
N ASN A 179 -17.35 5.31 5.02
CA ASN A 179 -17.95 6.20 4.05
C ASN A 179 -17.00 7.38 3.75
N GLY A 180 -16.70 7.59 2.47
CA GLY A 180 -15.77 8.62 2.02
C GLY A 180 -14.28 8.24 2.02
N ARG A 181 -13.91 7.06 2.57
CA ARG A 181 -12.53 6.54 2.53
C ARG A 181 -12.29 5.62 1.33
N ILE A 182 -12.62 6.12 0.14
CA ILE A 182 -12.23 5.47 -1.10
C ILE A 182 -11.12 6.29 -1.73
N GLY A 183 -9.94 5.68 -1.88
CA GLY A 183 -8.79 6.33 -2.52
C GLY A 183 -9.06 6.57 -4.00
N THR A 184 -9.10 5.50 -4.78
CA THR A 184 -9.27 5.57 -6.23
C THR A 184 -10.73 5.39 -6.65
N ARG A 185 -11.44 6.49 -6.93
CA ARG A 185 -12.87 6.50 -7.33
C ARG A 185 -13.23 5.57 -8.50
N VAL A 186 -12.31 5.37 -9.46
CA VAL A 186 -12.59 4.48 -10.60
C VAL A 186 -12.74 3.00 -10.21
N HIS A 187 -12.38 2.64 -8.98
CA HIS A 187 -12.58 1.31 -8.41
C HIS A 187 -13.73 1.26 -7.40
N SER A 188 -14.47 2.36 -7.22
CA SER A 188 -15.64 2.39 -6.36
C SER A 188 -16.74 1.47 -6.88
N PRO A 189 -17.46 0.77 -5.99
CA PRO A 189 -18.61 -0.02 -6.38
C PRO A 189 -19.81 0.89 -6.71
N PRO A 190 -20.78 0.42 -7.52
CA PRO A 190 -21.91 1.22 -7.99
C PRO A 190 -22.73 1.83 -6.85
N GLU A 191 -22.94 1.13 -5.73
CA GLU A 191 -23.66 1.63 -4.56
C GLU A 191 -23.03 2.90 -3.96
N TYR A 192 -21.71 3.04 -4.04
CA TYR A 192 -21.02 4.25 -3.59
C TYR A 192 -21.37 5.48 -4.45
N LEU A 193 -21.68 5.27 -5.72
CA LEU A 193 -22.05 6.35 -6.63
C LEU A 193 -23.45 6.89 -6.31
N GLU A 194 -24.33 6.01 -5.82
CA GLU A 194 -25.72 6.34 -5.48
C GLU A 194 -25.84 6.95 -4.08
N SER A 195 -25.36 6.26 -3.04
CA SER A 195 -25.61 6.64 -1.64
C SER A 195 -24.41 7.28 -0.94
N ARG A 196 -23.20 7.19 -1.53
CA ARG A 196 -21.91 7.47 -0.86
C ARG A 196 -21.63 6.57 0.35
N GLU A 197 -22.42 5.52 0.53
CA GLU A 197 -22.24 4.51 1.56
C GLU A 197 -21.60 3.28 0.94
N ILE A 198 -20.72 2.62 1.70
CA ILE A 198 -20.16 1.34 1.31
C ILE A 198 -20.12 0.40 2.50
N GLU A 199 -20.24 -0.88 2.21
CA GLU A 199 -19.78 -1.94 3.09
C GLU A 199 -18.39 -2.39 2.67
N ALA A 200 -17.48 -2.56 3.64
CA ALA A 200 -16.07 -2.84 3.36
C ALA A 200 -15.87 -4.13 2.55
N MET A 201 -16.60 -5.20 2.87
CA MET A 201 -16.41 -6.50 2.22
C MET A 201 -16.96 -6.54 0.79
N PRO A 202 -18.22 -6.15 0.51
CA PRO A 202 -18.71 -6.00 -0.85
C PRO A 202 -17.84 -5.08 -1.72
N SER A 203 -17.41 -3.93 -1.17
CA SER A 203 -16.52 -2.99 -1.86
C SER A 203 -15.16 -3.63 -2.22
N ASN A 204 -14.58 -4.41 -1.32
CA ASN A 204 -13.34 -5.16 -1.60
C ASN A 204 -13.54 -6.21 -2.70
N VAL A 205 -14.67 -6.93 -2.70
CA VAL A 205 -15.00 -7.94 -3.71
C VAL A 205 -15.14 -7.29 -5.09
N TRP A 206 -15.81 -6.14 -5.15
CA TRP A 206 -15.94 -5.34 -6.37
C TRP A 206 -14.56 -4.95 -6.94
N ALA A 207 -13.71 -4.32 -6.13
CA ALA A 207 -12.38 -3.89 -6.56
C ALA A 207 -11.51 -5.08 -7.01
N LEU A 208 -11.58 -6.22 -6.31
CA LEU A 208 -10.93 -7.47 -6.72
C LEU A 208 -11.44 -7.96 -8.08
N GLY A 209 -12.74 -7.91 -8.32
CA GLY A 209 -13.34 -8.27 -9.61
C GLY A 209 -12.82 -7.42 -10.77
N LEU A 210 -12.76 -6.09 -10.58
CA LEU A 210 -12.19 -5.17 -11.57
C LEU A 210 -10.72 -5.48 -11.88
N MET A 211 -9.93 -5.77 -10.84
CA MET A 211 -8.52 -6.12 -11.01
C MET A 211 -8.34 -7.47 -11.72
N LEU A 212 -9.16 -8.48 -11.40
CA LEU A 212 -9.14 -9.76 -12.10
C LEU A 212 -9.45 -9.58 -13.59
N TYR A 213 -10.51 -8.83 -13.90
CA TYR A 213 -10.88 -8.49 -15.27
C TYR A 213 -9.71 -7.83 -16.01
N PHE A 214 -9.07 -6.84 -15.38
CA PHE A 214 -7.91 -6.16 -15.97
C PHE A 214 -6.78 -7.15 -16.26
N MET A 215 -6.44 -8.03 -15.32
CA MET A 215 -5.36 -9.01 -15.51
C MET A 215 -5.59 -9.92 -16.72
N VAL A 216 -6.82 -10.36 -16.98
CA VAL A 216 -7.11 -11.35 -18.04
C VAL A 216 -7.56 -10.74 -19.37
N PHE A 217 -8.04 -9.49 -19.38
CA PHE A 217 -8.50 -8.81 -20.60
C PHE A 217 -7.67 -7.58 -20.99
N GLY A 218 -6.73 -7.16 -20.14
CA GLY A 218 -5.78 -6.08 -20.42
C GLY A 218 -6.37 -4.68 -20.45
N GLY A 219 -7.53 -4.49 -19.82
CA GLY A 219 -8.18 -3.20 -19.69
C GLY A 219 -9.27 -3.24 -18.64
N ARG A 220 -9.81 -2.08 -18.28
CA ARG A 220 -10.95 -2.00 -17.36
C ARG A 220 -12.23 -2.45 -18.08
N PRO A 221 -13.18 -3.07 -17.36
CA PRO A 221 -14.48 -3.42 -17.93
C PRO A 221 -15.33 -2.19 -18.23
N PHE A 222 -15.12 -1.11 -17.47
CA PHE A 222 -15.83 0.16 -17.56
C PHE A 222 -14.82 1.29 -17.75
N ARG A 223 -15.14 2.30 -18.57
CA ARG A 223 -14.28 3.49 -18.71
C ARG A 223 -14.43 4.38 -17.49
N ASN A 224 -15.66 4.47 -16.99
CA ASN A 224 -16.09 5.30 -15.89
C ASN A 224 -16.93 4.47 -14.90
N PRO A 225 -16.93 4.77 -13.59
CA PRO A 225 -17.85 4.12 -12.64
C PRO A 225 -19.33 4.22 -13.05
N GLU A 226 -19.72 5.33 -13.69
CA GLU A 226 -21.08 5.57 -14.16
C GLU A 226 -21.51 4.59 -15.26
N ASP A 227 -20.59 4.09 -16.08
CA ASP A 227 -20.90 3.12 -17.15
C ASP A 227 -21.45 1.81 -16.56
N CYS A 228 -20.99 1.45 -15.35
CA CYS A 228 -21.51 0.27 -14.64
C CYS A 228 -23.01 0.39 -14.35
N LEU A 229 -23.48 1.59 -13.98
CA LEU A 229 -24.88 1.82 -13.62
C LEU A 229 -25.79 1.88 -14.86
N VAL A 230 -25.26 2.39 -15.97
CA VAL A 230 -26.04 2.67 -17.19
C VAL A 230 -26.05 1.48 -18.15
N GLU A 231 -24.90 0.87 -18.40
CA GLU A 231 -24.77 -0.16 -19.44
C GLU A 231 -24.93 -1.57 -18.86
N GLY A 232 -24.45 -1.83 -17.63
CA GLY A 232 -24.52 -3.14 -16.95
C GLY A 232 -23.89 -4.32 -17.71
N ASN A 233 -23.40 -4.09 -18.94
CA ASN A 233 -22.97 -5.12 -19.87
C ASN A 233 -21.48 -5.42 -19.66
N LEU A 234 -21.21 -6.36 -18.78
CA LEU A 234 -19.87 -6.91 -18.61
C LEU A 234 -19.53 -7.82 -19.79
N HIS A 235 -18.61 -7.40 -20.66
CA HIS A 235 -18.14 -8.20 -21.78
C HIS A 235 -17.11 -9.23 -21.31
N ILE A 236 -17.52 -10.49 -21.19
CA ILE A 236 -16.62 -11.62 -20.93
C ILE A 236 -16.45 -12.39 -22.23
N PHE A 237 -15.21 -12.49 -22.73
CA PHE A 237 -14.93 -13.30 -23.91
C PHE A 237 -14.95 -14.79 -23.56
N ASN A 238 -15.58 -15.62 -24.40
CA ASN A 238 -15.64 -17.08 -24.22
C ASN A 238 -14.31 -17.80 -24.54
N THR A 239 -13.20 -17.07 -24.60
CA THR A 239 -11.88 -17.59 -24.93
C THR A 239 -10.95 -17.47 -23.75
N VAL A 240 -10.21 -18.54 -23.46
CA VAL A 240 -9.22 -18.56 -22.39
C VAL A 240 -8.11 -17.56 -22.69
N SER A 241 -7.79 -16.70 -21.71
CA SER A 241 -6.62 -15.83 -21.84
C SER A 241 -5.34 -16.66 -21.75
N LYS A 242 -4.60 -16.74 -22.87
CA LYS A 242 -3.28 -17.40 -22.96
C LYS A 242 -2.12 -16.46 -22.58
N GLY A 243 -2.44 -15.26 -22.12
CA GLY A 243 -1.46 -14.19 -21.89
C GLY A 243 -0.77 -13.73 -23.18
N LYS A 244 0.15 -12.78 -23.04
CA LYS A 244 1.13 -12.47 -24.07
C LYS A 244 2.54 -12.77 -23.57
N PRO A 245 3.48 -13.12 -24.47
CA PRO A 245 4.87 -13.30 -24.08
C PRO A 245 5.42 -11.99 -23.49
N PRO A 246 6.42 -12.06 -22.60
CA PRO A 246 7.02 -10.86 -22.05
C PRO A 246 7.56 -9.93 -23.15
N CYS A 247 7.28 -8.63 -23.03
CA CYS A 247 7.98 -7.62 -23.80
C CYS A 247 9.47 -7.74 -23.47
N ARG A 248 10.30 -8.04 -24.47
CA ARG A 248 11.76 -7.97 -24.30
C ARG A 248 12.11 -6.51 -24.02
N LEU A 249 12.51 -6.21 -22.78
CA LEU A 249 13.10 -4.93 -22.39
C LEU A 249 14.47 -4.76 -23.05
#